data_AF-X6NEC2-F1
#
_entry.id   AF-X6NEC2-F1
#
_cell.length_a   1.000
_cell.length_b   1.000
_cell.length_c   1.000
_cell.angle_alpha   90.00
_cell.angle_beta   90.00
_cell.angle_gamma   90.00
#
_symmetry.space_group_name_H-M   'P 1'
#
loop_
_entity.id
_entity.type
_entity.pdbx_description
1 polymer ?
#
loop_
_entity_poly.entity_id
_entity_poly.type
_entity_poly.pdbx_seq_one_letter_code
_entity_poly.pdbx_strand_id
1 'polypeptide(L)'
;KLLQTRNRQQKATEKEQILQNVERSLLNVQNEHNHKLGKMRKAEEAILERLQRTKASKSRAERIKYAERSHRHWAFAKLDFTLKMTTRHNDYLQKKSAKEKKLQQEVVDNGNFANEMKTFLSALKSLTEHQEMTVKEYENSIENMELDLFRIRHEVSKIRQNTFTKIYELHKYVEIADALDLGQRRISVVSIPFFFPPLLALSMRDFGYSLYFF
;
A
#
# COMPACT_ATOMS: atom_id res chain seq x y z
N LYS A 1 6.23 -66.51 24.44
CA LYS A 1 4.99 -65.74 24.18
C LYS A 1 4.91 -64.47 25.03
N LEU A 2 5.01 -64.52 26.37
CA LEU A 2 4.94 -63.33 27.24
C LEU A 2 5.98 -62.23 26.93
N LEU A 3 7.24 -62.60 26.64
CA LEU A 3 8.29 -61.62 26.26
C LEU A 3 7.99 -60.90 24.93
N GLN A 4 7.39 -61.60 23.96
CA GLN A 4 6.96 -60.99 22.69
C GLN A 4 5.80 -60.03 22.91
N THR A 5 4.84 -60.38 23.78
CA THR A 5 3.73 -59.50 24.15
C THR A 5 4.23 -58.24 24.86
N ARG A 6 5.20 -58.38 25.79
CA ARG A 6 5.81 -57.25 26.49
C ARG A 6 6.56 -56.30 25.56
N ASN A 7 7.37 -56.84 24.64
CA ASN A 7 8.08 -56.02 23.63
C ASN A 7 7.11 -55.31 22.69
N ARG A 8 6.00 -55.96 22.34
CA ARG A 8 4.96 -55.32 21.52
C ARG A 8 4.26 -54.18 22.26
N GLN A 9 3.93 -54.40 23.53
CA GLN A 9 3.29 -53.38 24.36
C GLN A 9 4.20 -52.17 24.57
N GLN A 10 5.50 -52.38 24.81
CA GLN A 10 6.47 -51.29 24.96
C GLN A 10 6.57 -50.42 23.70
N LYS A 11 6.70 -51.03 22.51
CA LYS A 11 6.70 -50.29 21.23
C LYS A 11 5.40 -49.52 21.00
N ALA A 12 4.26 -50.04 21.47
CA ALA A 12 2.96 -49.40 21.30
C ALA A 12 2.91 -48.12 22.15
N THR A 13 3.37 -48.20 23.39
CA THR A 13 3.45 -47.06 24.30
C THR A 13 4.43 -46.00 23.78
N GLU A 14 5.59 -46.42 23.27
CA GLU A 14 6.56 -45.50 22.65
C GLU A 14 5.97 -44.79 21.42
N LYS A 15 5.29 -45.54 20.54
CA LYS A 15 4.58 -44.97 19.38
C LYS A 15 3.51 -43.96 19.81
N GLU A 16 2.69 -44.31 20.79
CA GLU A 16 1.64 -43.44 21.31
C GLU A 16 2.21 -42.14 21.89
N GLN A 17 3.30 -42.22 22.65
CA GLN A 17 3.98 -41.04 23.20
C GLN A 17 4.51 -40.11 22.10
N ILE A 18 5.13 -40.67 21.05
CA ILE A 18 5.62 -39.88 19.92
C ILE A 18 4.44 -39.19 19.22
N LEU A 19 3.36 -39.92 18.92
CA LEU A 19 2.20 -39.37 18.24
C LEU A 19 1.48 -38.28 19.06
N GLN A 20 1.32 -38.48 20.37
CA GLN A 20 0.76 -37.45 21.27
C GLN A 20 1.62 -36.18 21.31
N ASN A 21 2.95 -36.34 21.31
CA ASN A 21 3.87 -35.20 21.28
C ASN A 21 3.79 -34.46 19.93
N VAL A 22 3.69 -35.19 18.81
CA VAL A 22 3.48 -34.62 17.47
C VAL A 22 2.17 -33.84 17.41
N GLU A 23 1.07 -34.40 17.91
CA GLU A 23 -0.24 -33.74 17.93
C GLU A 23 -0.21 -32.41 18.68
N ARG A 24 0.32 -32.39 19.90
CA ARG A 24 0.46 -31.14 20.69
C ARG A 24 1.33 -30.11 19.97
N SER A 25 2.43 -30.56 19.37
CA SER A 25 3.36 -29.68 18.63
C SER A 25 2.70 -29.12 17.37
N LEU A 26 1.91 -29.91 16.66
CA LEU A 26 1.18 -29.48 15.47
C LEU A 26 0.12 -28.43 15.83
N LEU A 27 -0.63 -28.63 16.93
CA LEU A 27 -1.57 -27.64 17.45
C LEU A 27 -0.87 -26.32 17.80
N ASN A 28 0.31 -26.38 18.42
CA ASN A 28 1.10 -25.19 18.73
C ASN A 28 1.55 -24.46 17.46
N VAL A 29 2.03 -25.20 16.44
CA VAL A 29 2.42 -24.64 15.14
C VAL A 29 1.24 -23.97 14.45
N GLN A 30 0.06 -24.60 14.48
CA GLN A 30 -1.16 -24.04 13.90
C GLN A 30 -1.59 -22.75 14.62
N ASN A 31 -1.58 -22.74 15.96
CA ASN A 31 -1.94 -21.58 16.76
C ASN A 31 -0.97 -20.41 16.52
N GLU A 32 0.33 -20.67 16.51
CA GLU A 32 1.36 -19.67 16.22
C GLU A 32 1.20 -19.11 14.80
N HIS A 33 0.98 -19.97 13.82
CA HIS A 33 0.75 -19.59 12.43
C HIS A 33 -0.47 -18.68 12.28
N ASN A 34 -1.62 -19.09 12.84
CA ASN A 34 -2.88 -18.35 12.76
C ASN A 34 -2.76 -16.99 13.45
N HIS A 35 -2.13 -16.93 14.62
CA HIS A 35 -1.92 -15.67 15.32
C HIS A 35 -1.03 -14.71 14.52
N LYS A 36 0.12 -15.18 14.02
CA LYS A 36 1.06 -14.37 13.26
C LYS A 36 0.47 -13.90 11.93
N LEU A 37 -0.17 -14.80 11.17
CA LEU A 37 -0.86 -14.42 9.93
C LEU A 37 -2.03 -13.48 10.17
N GLY A 38 -2.82 -13.70 11.22
CA GLY A 38 -3.93 -12.83 11.58
C GLY A 38 -3.47 -11.40 11.85
N LYS A 39 -2.35 -11.23 12.56
CA LYS A 39 -1.73 -9.91 12.80
C LYS A 39 -1.28 -9.25 11.49
N MET A 40 -0.63 -10.00 10.61
CA MET A 40 -0.15 -9.47 9.33
C MET A 40 -1.29 -9.09 8.38
N ARG A 41 -2.36 -9.90 8.32
CA ARG A 41 -3.54 -9.60 7.50
C ARG A 41 -4.22 -8.30 7.94
N LYS A 42 -4.43 -8.12 9.24
CA LYS A 42 -5.01 -6.87 9.78
C LYS A 42 -4.15 -5.65 9.44
N ALA A 43 -2.83 -5.79 9.50
CA ALA A 43 -1.90 -4.72 9.12
C ALA A 43 -1.96 -4.43 7.61
N GLU A 44 -2.01 -5.46 6.77
CA GLU A 44 -2.15 -5.33 5.31
C GLU A 44 -3.47 -4.62 4.94
N GLU A 45 -4.59 -5.06 5.51
CA GLU A 45 -5.91 -4.47 5.30
C GLU A 45 -5.93 -2.97 5.66
N ALA A 46 -5.38 -2.61 6.83
CA ALA A 46 -5.31 -1.22 7.25
C ALA A 46 -4.49 -0.33 6.30
N ILE A 47 -3.40 -0.85 5.73
CA ILE A 47 -2.60 -0.12 4.74
C ILE A 47 -3.33 -0.04 3.40
N LEU A 48 -3.99 -1.11 2.96
CA LEU A 48 -4.76 -1.13 1.72
C LEU A 48 -5.91 -0.11 1.74
N GLU A 49 -6.63 0.01 2.86
CA GLU A 49 -7.68 1.02 3.01
C GLU A 49 -7.12 2.44 2.88
N ARG A 50 -5.98 2.72 3.55
CA ARG A 50 -5.31 4.02 3.47
C ARG A 50 -4.82 4.29 2.05
N LEU A 51 -4.20 3.30 1.41
CA LEU A 51 -3.71 3.39 0.04
C LEU A 51 -4.83 3.73 -0.94
N GLN A 52 -5.98 3.07 -0.81
CA GLN A 52 -7.16 3.35 -1.65
C GLN A 52 -7.64 4.80 -1.47
N ARG A 53 -7.77 5.26 -0.22
CA ARG A 53 -8.18 6.65 0.07
C ARG A 53 -7.18 7.66 -0.49
N THR A 54 -5.89 7.44 -0.30
CA THR A 54 -4.83 8.33 -0.80
C THR A 54 -4.78 8.33 -2.33
N LYS A 55 -4.92 7.18 -3.01
CA LYS A 55 -5.01 7.12 -4.47
C LYS A 55 -6.22 7.89 -5.01
N ALA A 56 -7.37 7.79 -4.34
CA ALA A 56 -8.56 8.56 -4.71
C ALA A 56 -8.35 10.08 -4.53
N SER A 57 -7.73 10.50 -3.42
CA SER A 57 -7.36 11.90 -3.17
C SER A 57 -6.37 12.44 -4.19
N LYS A 58 -5.32 11.66 -4.53
CA LYS A 58 -4.36 11.99 -5.59
C LYS A 58 -5.08 12.21 -6.93
N SER A 59 -5.90 11.24 -7.35
CA SER A 59 -6.64 11.34 -8.61
C SER A 59 -7.57 12.56 -8.65
N ARG A 60 -8.20 12.92 -7.52
CA ARG A 60 -8.97 14.16 -7.41
C ARG A 60 -8.08 15.40 -7.57
N ALA A 61 -6.95 15.46 -6.88
CA ALA A 61 -6.00 16.58 -6.97
C ALA A 61 -5.44 16.75 -8.40
N GLU A 62 -5.10 15.64 -9.07
CA GLU A 62 -4.63 15.65 -10.46
C GLU A 62 -5.69 16.16 -11.44
N ARG A 63 -6.96 15.78 -11.25
CA ARG A 63 -8.06 16.30 -12.08
C ARG A 63 -8.24 17.81 -11.92
N ILE A 64 -8.16 18.32 -10.70
CA ILE A 64 -8.21 19.77 -10.43
C ILE A 64 -7.05 20.46 -11.13
N LYS A 65 -5.81 19.97 -10.91
CA LYS A 65 -4.61 20.50 -11.56
C LYS A 65 -4.72 20.50 -13.09
N TYR A 66 -5.28 19.43 -13.67
CA TYR A 66 -5.45 19.33 -15.12
C TYR A 66 -6.48 20.33 -15.66
N ALA A 67 -7.65 20.41 -15.00
CA ALA A 67 -8.71 21.36 -15.35
C ALA A 67 -8.21 22.82 -15.26
N GLU A 68 -7.38 23.11 -14.27
CA GLU A 68 -6.83 24.46 -14.06
C GLU A 68 -5.69 24.78 -15.02
N ARG A 69 -5.04 23.81 -15.68
CA ARG A 69 -3.80 24.04 -16.42
C ARG A 69 -3.93 25.03 -17.57
N SER A 70 -4.93 24.90 -18.45
CA SER A 70 -5.11 25.81 -19.59
C SER A 70 -5.59 27.19 -19.13
N HIS A 71 -6.51 27.22 -18.16
CA HIS A 71 -7.05 28.44 -17.56
C HIS A 71 -5.96 29.22 -16.81
N ARG A 72 -5.04 28.53 -16.14
CA ARG A 72 -3.92 29.10 -15.38
C ARG A 72 -2.93 29.85 -16.27
N HIS A 73 -2.48 29.24 -17.37
CA HIS A 73 -1.51 29.90 -18.27
C HIS A 73 -2.11 31.16 -18.88
N TRP A 74 -3.36 31.08 -19.32
CA TRP A 74 -4.07 32.23 -19.86
C TRP A 74 -4.34 33.31 -18.80
N ALA A 75 -4.77 32.92 -17.59
CA ALA A 75 -5.00 33.84 -16.48
C ALA A 75 -3.70 34.56 -16.10
N PHE A 76 -2.59 33.84 -15.92
CA PHE A 76 -1.30 34.47 -15.64
C PHE A 76 -0.85 35.41 -16.75
N ALA A 77 -0.95 35.00 -18.02
CA ALA A 77 -0.59 35.86 -19.14
C ALA A 77 -1.44 37.14 -19.19
N LYS A 78 -2.75 37.04 -18.92
CA LYS A 78 -3.65 38.20 -18.85
C LYS A 78 -3.34 39.11 -17.67
N LEU A 79 -3.17 38.57 -16.47
CA LEU A 79 -2.85 39.35 -15.28
C LEU A 79 -1.50 40.06 -15.43
N ASP A 80 -0.48 39.39 -15.97
CA ASP A 80 0.82 39.98 -16.28
C ASP A 80 0.71 41.07 -17.35
N PHE A 81 -0.08 40.85 -18.41
CA PHE A 81 -0.31 41.86 -19.44
C PHE A 81 -1.02 43.09 -18.87
N THR A 82 -2.11 42.90 -18.13
CA THR A 82 -2.84 43.99 -17.47
C THR A 82 -1.92 44.76 -16.53
N LEU A 83 -1.13 44.08 -15.70
CA LEU A 83 -0.17 44.72 -14.81
C LEU A 83 0.87 45.56 -15.58
N LYS A 84 1.42 45.02 -16.67
CA LYS A 84 2.36 45.75 -17.54
C LYS A 84 1.72 46.99 -18.17
N MET A 85 0.49 46.88 -18.64
CA MET A 85 -0.24 48.00 -19.26
C MET A 85 -0.59 49.07 -18.23
N THR A 86 -1.08 48.69 -17.04
CA THR A 86 -1.36 49.61 -15.93
C THR A 86 -0.08 50.32 -15.49
N THR A 87 1.04 49.61 -15.34
CA THR A 87 2.31 50.21 -14.92
C THR A 87 2.80 51.20 -15.97
N ARG A 88 2.78 50.83 -17.25
CA ARG A 88 3.17 51.72 -18.35
C ARG A 88 2.28 52.96 -18.46
N HIS A 89 0.97 52.79 -18.25
CA HIS A 89 0.03 53.91 -18.20
C HIS A 89 0.33 54.83 -17.02
N ASN A 90 0.60 54.25 -15.85
CA ASN A 90 0.95 55.01 -14.66
C ASN A 90 2.23 55.82 -14.84
N ASP A 91 3.27 55.23 -15.44
CA ASP A 91 4.53 55.92 -15.77
C ASP A 91 4.33 57.08 -16.75
N TYR A 92 3.42 56.92 -17.72
CA TYR A 92 3.04 57.99 -18.64
C TYR A 92 2.33 59.13 -17.91
N LEU A 93 1.35 58.81 -17.06
CA LEU A 93 0.61 59.81 -16.28
C LEU A 93 1.54 60.56 -15.32
N GLN A 94 2.48 59.87 -14.65
CA GLN A 94 3.48 60.50 -13.78
C GLN A 94 4.33 61.55 -14.51
N LYS A 95 4.70 61.30 -15.78
CA LYS A 95 5.45 62.27 -16.59
C LYS A 95 4.61 63.50 -16.98
N LYS A 96 3.28 63.39 -16.98
CA LYS A 96 2.34 64.43 -17.43
C LYS A 96 1.66 65.18 -16.28
N SER A 97 1.59 64.59 -15.08
CA SER A 97 0.73 65.02 -13.97
C SER A 97 1.24 66.21 -13.15
N ALA A 98 2.35 66.86 -13.54
CA ALA A 98 2.97 67.96 -12.78
C ALA A 98 2.07 69.19 -12.54
N LYS A 99 0.91 69.30 -13.21
CA LYS A 99 0.03 70.49 -13.15
C LYS A 99 -1.46 70.21 -12.91
N GLU A 100 -1.92 68.96 -12.87
CA GLU A 100 -3.35 68.62 -12.77
C GLU A 100 -3.64 67.63 -11.64
N LYS A 101 -4.41 68.06 -10.64
CA LYS A 101 -4.82 67.24 -9.48
C LYS A 101 -5.54 65.95 -9.88
N LYS A 102 -6.35 65.96 -10.95
CA LYS A 102 -7.05 64.76 -11.43
C LYS A 102 -6.08 63.68 -11.93
N LEU A 103 -5.05 64.07 -12.67
CA LEU A 103 -4.00 63.15 -13.13
C LEU A 103 -3.18 62.59 -11.96
N GLN A 104 -3.00 63.36 -10.88
CA GLN A 104 -2.32 62.86 -9.68
C GLN A 104 -3.14 61.78 -8.95
N GLN A 105 -4.47 61.94 -8.87
CA GLN A 105 -5.34 60.92 -8.29
C GLN A 105 -5.32 59.63 -9.11
N GLU A 106 -5.42 59.73 -10.45
CA GLU A 106 -5.34 58.55 -11.33
C GLU A 106 -4.00 57.82 -11.22
N VAL A 107 -2.89 58.54 -10.97
CA VAL A 107 -1.58 57.92 -10.71
C VAL A 107 -1.60 57.08 -9.44
N VAL A 108 -2.22 57.60 -8.38
CA VAL A 108 -2.35 56.89 -7.10
C VAL A 108 -3.24 55.66 -7.27
N ASP A 109 -4.39 55.81 -7.91
CA ASP A 109 -5.35 54.72 -8.11
C ASP A 109 -4.75 53.59 -8.98
N ASN A 110 -4.07 53.94 -10.08
CA ASN A 110 -3.35 52.96 -10.91
C ASN A 110 -2.19 52.30 -10.15
N GLY A 111 -1.50 53.03 -9.28
CA GLY A 111 -0.46 52.49 -8.42
C GLY A 111 -1.00 51.46 -7.43
N ASN A 112 -2.11 51.77 -6.77
CA ASN A 112 -2.80 50.86 -5.84
C ASN A 112 -3.30 49.60 -6.56
N PHE A 113 -3.98 49.77 -7.69
CA PHE A 113 -4.45 48.65 -8.50
C PHE A 113 -3.29 47.75 -8.98
N ALA A 114 -2.17 48.33 -9.41
CA ALA A 114 -0.99 47.54 -9.80
C ALA A 114 -0.41 46.74 -8.62
N ASN A 115 -0.42 47.30 -7.40
CA ASN A 115 0.05 46.60 -6.20
C ASN A 115 -0.89 45.47 -5.78
N GLU A 116 -2.21 45.69 -5.82
CA GLU A 116 -3.21 44.64 -5.59
C GLU A 116 -3.06 43.50 -6.61
N MET A 117 -2.91 43.83 -7.89
CA MET A 117 -2.68 42.86 -8.96
C MET A 117 -1.40 42.05 -8.77
N LYS A 118 -0.29 42.68 -8.35
CA LYS A 118 0.95 41.97 -7.99
C LYS A 118 0.73 40.99 -6.84
N THR A 119 0.02 41.43 -5.81
CA THR A 119 -0.28 40.62 -4.62
C THR A 119 -1.13 39.41 -4.99
N PHE A 120 -2.19 39.63 -5.77
CA PHE A 120 -3.06 38.58 -6.28
C PHE A 120 -2.30 37.57 -7.15
N LEU A 121 -1.46 38.05 -8.08
CA LEU A 121 -0.65 37.19 -8.94
C LEU A 121 0.35 36.34 -8.14
N SER A 122 0.97 36.92 -7.11
CA SER A 122 1.86 36.20 -6.19
C SER A 122 1.11 35.10 -5.42
N ALA A 123 -0.06 35.43 -4.85
CA ALA A 123 -0.90 34.48 -4.14
C ALA A 123 -1.35 33.33 -5.06
N LEU A 124 -1.74 33.63 -6.30
CA LEU A 124 -2.15 32.62 -7.28
C LEU A 124 -1.00 31.68 -7.69
N LYS A 125 0.22 32.21 -7.83
CA LYS A 125 1.44 31.42 -8.07
C LYS A 125 1.72 30.49 -6.89
N SER A 126 1.75 31.03 -5.68
CA SER A 126 1.98 30.27 -4.43
C SER A 126 0.94 29.16 -4.24
N LEU A 127 -0.35 29.46 -4.46
CA LEU A 127 -1.41 28.46 -4.41
C LEU A 127 -1.14 27.30 -5.36
N THR A 128 -0.64 27.59 -6.57
CA THR A 128 -0.40 26.50 -7.51
C THR A 128 0.84 25.68 -7.18
N GLU A 129 1.91 26.33 -6.70
CA GLU A 129 3.07 25.62 -6.19
C GLU A 129 2.66 24.67 -5.04
N HIS A 130 1.77 25.13 -4.16
CA HIS A 130 1.21 24.30 -3.10
C HIS A 130 0.42 23.11 -3.65
N GLN A 131 -0.46 23.30 -4.64
CA GLN A 131 -1.17 22.19 -5.29
C GLN A 131 -0.22 21.16 -5.93
N GLU A 132 0.89 21.62 -6.53
CA GLU A 132 1.92 20.74 -7.09
C GLU A 132 2.66 19.95 -6.00
N MET A 133 2.95 20.59 -4.86
CA MET A 133 3.52 19.91 -3.69
C MET A 133 2.56 18.87 -3.11
N THR A 134 1.27 19.19 -2.95
CA THR A 134 0.27 18.24 -2.44
C THR A 134 0.17 16.97 -3.29
N VAL A 135 0.23 17.09 -4.62
CA VAL A 135 0.24 15.91 -5.51
C VAL A 135 1.49 15.05 -5.27
N LYS A 136 2.67 15.68 -5.13
CA LYS A 136 3.92 14.97 -4.82
C LYS A 136 3.89 14.31 -3.43
N GLU A 137 3.29 14.96 -2.44
CA GLU A 137 3.11 14.38 -1.11
C GLU A 137 2.24 13.12 -1.16
N TYR A 138 1.16 13.14 -1.94
CA TYR A 138 0.36 11.93 -2.17
C TYR A 138 1.15 10.84 -2.89
N GLU A 139 1.98 11.18 -3.87
CA GLU A 139 2.87 10.21 -4.56
C GLU A 139 3.83 9.53 -3.60
N ASN A 140 4.55 10.33 -2.80
CA ASN A 140 5.48 9.82 -1.80
C ASN A 140 4.75 8.96 -0.75
N SER A 141 3.54 9.37 -0.34
CA SER A 141 2.73 8.61 0.61
C SER A 141 2.30 7.25 0.02
N ILE A 142 1.90 7.22 -1.26
CA ILE A 142 1.56 5.99 -1.98
C ILE A 142 2.77 5.05 -2.05
N GLU A 143 3.93 5.56 -2.44
CA GLU A 143 5.16 4.76 -2.55
C GLU A 143 5.55 4.14 -1.21
N ASN A 144 5.54 4.93 -0.13
CA ASN A 144 5.84 4.44 1.21
C ASN A 144 4.86 3.33 1.65
N MET A 145 3.57 3.50 1.40
CA MET A 145 2.58 2.46 1.71
C MET A 145 2.76 1.19 0.86
N GLU A 146 3.15 1.32 -0.41
CA GLU A 146 3.44 0.18 -1.28
C GLU A 146 4.69 -0.59 -0.82
N LEU A 147 5.72 0.12 -0.33
CA LEU A 147 6.88 -0.49 0.31
C LEU A 147 6.51 -1.23 1.59
N ASP A 148 5.64 -0.66 2.42
CA ASP A 148 5.16 -1.33 3.64
C ASP A 148 4.32 -2.57 3.33
N LEU A 149 3.47 -2.53 2.30
CA LEU A 149 2.76 -3.71 1.81
C LEU A 149 3.72 -4.82 1.35
N PHE A 150 4.77 -4.44 0.61
CA PHE A 150 5.78 -5.39 0.18
C PHE A 150 6.46 -6.07 1.37
N ARG A 151 6.85 -5.29 2.39
CA ARG A 151 7.44 -5.81 3.62
C ARG A 151 6.51 -6.78 4.34
N ILE A 152 5.22 -6.44 4.49
CA ILE A 152 4.25 -7.33 5.14
C ILE A 152 4.10 -8.64 4.37
N ARG A 153 3.97 -8.58 3.03
CA ARG A 153 3.85 -9.78 2.19
C ARG A 153 5.08 -10.68 2.29
N HIS A 154 6.26 -10.09 2.35
CA HIS A 154 7.50 -10.81 2.58
C HIS A 154 7.50 -11.51 3.96
N GLU A 155 7.09 -10.82 5.03
CA GLU A 155 6.97 -11.43 6.36
C GLU A 155 5.91 -12.54 6.41
N VAL A 156 4.78 -12.37 5.72
CA VAL A 156 3.79 -13.43 5.52
C VAL A 156 4.40 -14.66 4.86
N SER A 157 5.23 -14.47 3.82
CA SER A 157 5.93 -15.56 3.15
C SER A 157 6.88 -16.29 4.10
N LYS A 158 7.67 -15.56 4.89
CA LYS A 158 8.54 -16.15 5.93
C LYS A 158 7.76 -16.95 6.97
N ILE A 159 6.63 -16.41 7.44
CA ILE A 159 5.78 -17.13 8.40
C ILE A 159 5.32 -18.46 7.80
N ARG A 160 4.86 -18.46 6.54
CA ARG A 160 4.45 -19.70 5.85
C ARG A 160 5.60 -20.67 5.72
N GLN A 161 6.77 -20.23 5.25
CA GLN A 161 7.94 -21.08 5.09
C GLN A 161 8.36 -21.71 6.43
N ASN A 162 8.46 -20.92 7.49
CA ASN A 162 8.80 -21.42 8.82
C ASN A 162 7.77 -22.43 9.35
N THR A 163 6.47 -22.17 9.11
CA THR A 163 5.41 -23.13 9.45
C THR A 163 5.58 -24.44 8.68
N PHE A 164 5.83 -24.38 7.37
CA PHE A 164 6.07 -25.58 6.57
C PHE A 164 7.30 -26.37 7.03
N THR A 165 8.40 -25.71 7.36
CA THR A 165 9.59 -26.36 7.91
C THR A 165 9.26 -27.11 9.21
N LYS A 166 8.54 -26.47 10.14
CA LYS A 166 8.13 -27.13 11.40
C LYS A 166 7.20 -28.32 11.14
N ILE A 167 6.24 -28.21 10.22
CA ILE A 167 5.35 -29.32 9.87
C ILE A 167 6.15 -30.49 9.27
N TYR A 168 7.12 -30.19 8.41
CA TYR A 168 7.99 -31.20 7.81
C TYR A 168 8.86 -31.91 8.86
N GLU A 169 9.40 -31.18 9.84
CA GLU A 169 10.10 -31.78 10.98
C GLU A 169 9.18 -32.69 11.81
N LEU A 170 7.94 -32.25 12.08
CA LEU A 170 6.94 -33.07 12.76
C LEU A 170 6.57 -34.32 11.97
N HIS A 171 6.52 -34.24 10.64
CA HIS A 171 6.26 -35.40 9.78
C HIS A 171 7.33 -36.48 9.93
N LYS A 172 8.61 -36.12 10.07
CA LYS A 172 9.69 -37.09 10.32
C LYS A 172 9.47 -37.89 11.61
N TYR A 173 8.93 -37.27 12.66
CA TYR A 173 8.61 -37.99 13.89
C TYR A 173 7.45 -38.98 13.72
N VAL A 174 6.49 -38.68 12.84
CA VAL A 174 5.44 -39.63 12.44
C VAL A 174 6.05 -40.81 11.69
N GLU A 175 6.97 -40.56 10.75
CA GLU A 175 7.67 -41.63 10.04
C GLU A 175 8.45 -42.55 11.00
N ILE A 176 9.11 -41.98 12.01
CA ILE A 176 9.79 -42.75 13.07
C ILE A 176 8.77 -43.58 13.86
N ALA A 177 7.63 -42.99 14.23
CA ALA A 177 6.56 -43.68 14.95
C ALA A 177 5.94 -44.82 14.12
N ASP A 178 5.85 -44.66 12.80
CA ASP A 178 5.39 -45.70 11.89
C ASP A 178 6.43 -46.81 11.65
N ALA A 179 7.72 -46.47 11.71
CA ALA A 179 8.81 -47.45 11.65
C ALA A 179 8.92 -48.33 12.91
N LEU A 180 8.30 -47.94 14.03
CA LEU A 180 8.20 -48.76 15.26
C LEU A 180 7.23 -49.96 15.11
N ASP A 181 6.95 -50.37 13.87
CA ASP A 181 5.81 -51.15 13.44
C ASP A 181 5.46 -52.33 14.38
N LEU A 182 4.18 -52.31 14.77
CA LEU A 182 3.40 -53.38 15.39
C LEU A 182 2.33 -53.71 14.38
N GLY A 183 2.72 -54.46 13.34
CA GLY A 183 1.97 -54.62 12.10
C GLY A 183 0.46 -54.38 12.19
N GLN A 184 0.02 -53.18 11.78
CA GLN A 184 -1.22 -52.86 11.04
C GLN A 184 -1.55 -51.35 11.08
N ARG A 185 -2.00 -50.87 9.91
CA ARG A 185 -2.61 -49.57 9.56
C ARG A 185 -1.68 -48.34 9.54
N ARG A 186 -1.28 -47.98 8.31
CA ARG A 186 -0.75 -46.65 7.94
C ARG A 186 -1.80 -45.59 8.26
N ILE A 187 -1.43 -44.57 9.04
CA ILE A 187 -2.26 -43.38 9.27
C ILE A 187 -1.62 -42.25 8.47
N SER A 188 -2.21 -41.90 7.33
CA SER A 188 -1.78 -40.75 6.52
C SER A 188 -2.25 -39.45 7.18
N VAL A 189 -1.34 -38.54 7.51
CA VAL A 189 -1.66 -37.23 8.12
C VAL A 189 -2.12 -36.17 7.08
N VAL A 190 -2.43 -36.57 5.85
CA VAL A 190 -2.86 -35.63 4.81
C VAL A 190 -4.38 -35.70 4.61
N SER A 191 -5.10 -34.98 5.47
CA SER A 191 -6.39 -34.38 5.12
C SER A 191 -6.66 -33.17 6.01
N ILE A 192 -5.75 -32.19 5.99
CA ILE A 192 -6.14 -30.83 6.36
C ILE A 192 -6.76 -30.25 5.08
N PRO A 193 -8.04 -29.86 5.08
CA PRO A 193 -8.59 -29.09 3.98
C PRO A 193 -7.87 -27.74 4.01
N PHE A 194 -6.78 -27.62 3.24
CA PHE A 194 -6.28 -26.34 2.79
C PHE A 194 -7.36 -25.78 1.87
N PHE A 195 -8.38 -25.19 2.48
CA PHE A 195 -9.30 -24.29 1.81
C PHE A 195 -8.45 -23.08 1.43
N PHE A 196 -7.76 -23.18 0.29
CA PHE A 196 -7.33 -22.02 -0.46
C PHE A 196 -8.61 -21.27 -0.82
N PRO A 197 -8.89 -20.08 -0.25
CA PRO A 197 -9.89 -19.23 -0.88
C PRO A 197 -9.40 -18.94 -2.31
N PRO A 198 -10.28 -19.01 -3.33
CA PRO A 198 -9.92 -18.64 -4.69
C PRO A 198 -9.81 -17.11 -4.76
N LEU A 199 -8.69 -16.57 -4.29
CA LEU A 199 -8.31 -15.17 -4.48
C LEU A 199 -7.16 -15.01 -5.49
N LEU A 200 -6.99 -16.00 -6.36
CA LEU A 200 -6.16 -15.91 -7.57
C LEU A 200 -6.99 -16.04 -8.87
N ALA A 201 -8.32 -15.89 -8.81
CA ALA A 201 -9.18 -15.90 -10.00
C ALA A 201 -9.46 -14.49 -10.58
N LEU A 202 -8.73 -13.46 -10.14
CA LEU A 202 -8.97 -12.07 -10.59
C LEU A 202 -7.72 -11.30 -11.03
N SER A 203 -6.62 -11.95 -11.41
CA SER A 203 -5.50 -11.23 -12.05
C SER A 203 -4.74 -11.98 -13.16
N MET A 204 -5.38 -12.92 -13.86
CA MET A 204 -4.79 -13.55 -15.06
C MET A 204 -5.78 -13.70 -16.22
N ARG A 205 -6.54 -12.63 -16.52
CA ARG A 205 -7.23 -12.49 -17.81
C ARG A 205 -6.43 -11.73 -18.87
N ASP A 206 -5.25 -11.20 -18.54
CA ASP A 206 -4.44 -10.41 -19.48
C ASP A 206 -3.14 -11.08 -19.95
N PHE A 207 -2.87 -12.33 -19.58
CA PHE A 207 -1.76 -13.07 -20.19
C PHE A 207 -2.26 -14.44 -20.65
N GLY A 208 -2.58 -14.49 -21.94
CA GLY A 208 -2.93 -15.72 -22.64
C GLY A 208 -1.75 -16.68 -22.64
N TYR A 209 -1.85 -17.72 -21.82
CA TYR A 209 -1.16 -18.98 -22.04
C TYR A 209 -2.14 -20.12 -21.74
N SER A 210 -2.63 -20.69 -22.83
CA SER A 210 -3.28 -21.99 -22.85
C SER A 210 -2.21 -23.05 -22.61
N LEU A 211 -2.34 -23.82 -21.54
CA LEU A 211 -1.65 -25.10 -21.40
C LEU A 211 -2.67 -26.12 -20.88
N TYR A 212 -3.24 -26.84 -21.85
CA TYR A 212 -3.83 -28.16 -21.66
C TYR A 212 -2.79 -29.07 -21.01
N PHE A 213 -3.18 -29.89 -20.04
CA PHE A 213 -2.65 -31.25 -19.91
C PHE A 213 -3.70 -32.19 -19.29
N PHE A 214 -3.76 -33.37 -19.90
CA PHE A 214 -4.45 -34.60 -19.48
C PHE A 214 -3.98 -35.08 -18.10
#